data_AF-S0JAX9-F1
#
_entry.id   AF-S0JAX9-F1
#
_cell.length_a   1.000
_cell.length_b   1.000
_cell.length_c   1.000
_cell.angle_alpha   90.00
_cell.angle_beta   90.00
_cell.angle_gamma   90.00
#
_symmetry.space_group_name_H-M   'P 1'
#
loop_
_entity.id
_entity.type
_entity.pdbx_description
1 polymer ?
#
loop_
_entity_poly.entity_id
_entity_poly.type
_entity_poly.pdbx_seq_one_letter_code
_entity_poly.pdbx_strand_id
1 'polypeptide(L)' 'MKNKWEVIHEMDGENGEPTSWAREINHSKYGKFVWITENENGLYDVEVDRGGFTTLVTCKTVISAKRWVSMNIA' A
#
# COMPACT_ATOMS: atom_id res chain seq x y z
N MET A 1 -15.40 0.47 -10.57
CA MET A 1 -15.16 -0.23 -9.28
C MET A 1 -14.20 0.63 -8.45
N LYS A 2 -14.58 1.13 -7.27
CA LYS A 2 -13.79 2.13 -6.50
C LYS A 2 -12.85 1.55 -5.42
N ASN A 3 -12.71 0.22 -5.34
CA ASN A 3 -12.06 -0.46 -4.21
C ASN A 3 -11.09 -1.59 -4.61
N LYS A 4 -10.63 -1.65 -5.87
CA LYS A 4 -9.76 -2.74 -6.33
C LYS A 4 -8.31 -2.42 -5.96
N TRP A 5 -7.68 -3.34 -5.25
CA TRP A 5 -6.23 -3.37 -5.06
C TRP A 5 -5.63 -4.11 -6.26
N GLU A 6 -4.66 -3.51 -6.92
CA GLU A 6 -3.85 -4.16 -7.93
C GLU A 6 -2.59 -4.73 -7.27
N VAL A 7 -2.24 -5.96 -7.61
CA VAL A 7 -1.02 -6.61 -7.14
C VAL A 7 0.14 -6.19 -8.04
N ILE A 8 1.26 -5.77 -7.45
CA ILE A 8 2.47 -5.44 -8.19
C ILE A 8 3.40 -6.66 -8.17
N HIS A 9 3.29 -7.47 -9.22
CA HIS A 9 4.03 -8.74 -9.34
C HIS A 9 5.54 -8.57 -9.58
N GLU A 10 5.99 -7.37 -9.94
CA GLU A 10 7.43 -7.07 -10.12
C GLU A 10 8.24 -7.21 -8.82
N MET A 11 7.55 -7.27 -7.68
CA MET A 11 8.15 -7.34 -6.34
C MET A 11 7.84 -8.66 -5.63
N ASP A 12 7.22 -9.64 -6.28
CA ASP A 12 6.85 -10.90 -5.61
C ASP A 12 8.06 -11.54 -4.92
N GLY A 13 7.82 -12.11 -3.74
CA GLY A 13 8.84 -12.80 -2.96
C GLY A 13 9.33 -14.07 -3.65
N GLU A 14 10.34 -14.72 -3.06
CA GLU A 14 10.99 -15.88 -3.67
C GLU A 14 10.04 -17.07 -3.95
N ASN A 15 8.90 -17.15 -3.25
CA ASN A 15 7.89 -18.20 -3.46
C ASN A 15 6.70 -17.72 -4.31
N GLY A 16 6.80 -16.54 -4.93
CA GLY A 16 5.75 -15.93 -5.74
C GLY A 16 4.63 -15.29 -4.90
N GLU A 17 4.85 -15.05 -3.61
CA GLU A 17 3.94 -14.32 -2.77
C GLU A 17 3.95 -12.82 -3.09
N PRO A 18 2.78 -12.16 -3.22
CA PRO A 18 2.74 -10.73 -3.40
C PRO A 18 3.29 -9.97 -2.19
N THR A 19 4.24 -9.07 -2.43
CA THR A 19 4.80 -8.18 -1.39
C THR A 19 4.32 -6.74 -1.56
N SER A 20 3.69 -6.39 -2.69
CA SER A 20 3.25 -5.02 -2.96
C SER A 20 1.89 -4.93 -3.63
N TRP A 21 1.11 -3.93 -3.21
CA TRP A 21 -0.22 -3.64 -3.71
C TRP A 21 -0.40 -2.14 -3.94
N ALA A 22 -1.11 -1.75 -4.99
CA ALA A 22 -1.48 -0.36 -5.24
C ALA A 22 -2.99 -0.18 -5.34
N ARG A 23 -3.46 1.01 -5.00
CA ARG A 23 -4.86 1.42 -5.18
C ARG A 23 -4.97 2.89 -5.51
N GLU A 24 -5.89 3.23 -6.39
CA GLU A 24 -6.28 4.62 -6.66
C GLU A 24 -7.22 5.15 -5.55
N ILE A 25 -6.89 6.32 -4.99
CA ILE A 25 -7.64 7.00 -3.92
C ILE A 25 -8.10 8.42 -4.29
N ASN A 26 -7.46 9.08 -5.27
CA ASN A 26 -7.80 10.44 -5.72
C ASN A 26 -8.01 11.44 -4.55
N HIS A 27 -7.08 11.48 -3.60
CA HIS A 27 -7.19 12.27 -2.39
C HIS A 27 -6.40 13.58 -2.50
N SER A 28 -7.01 14.73 -2.18
CA SER A 28 -6.38 16.06 -2.33
C SER A 28 -5.04 16.22 -1.57
N LYS A 29 -4.94 15.64 -0.37
CA LYS A 29 -3.73 15.66 0.48
C LYS A 29 -2.72 14.53 0.21
N TYR A 30 -3.18 13.36 -0.24
CA TYR A 30 -2.37 12.13 -0.29
C TYR A 30 -2.06 11.70 -1.72
N GLY A 31 -2.58 12.42 -2.72
CA GLY A 31 -2.32 12.16 -4.11
C GLY A 31 -3.30 11.16 -4.71
N LYS A 32 -2.97 10.71 -5.92
CA LYS A 32 -3.84 9.85 -6.72
C LYS A 32 -3.84 8.40 -6.24
N PHE A 33 -2.70 7.91 -5.76
CA PHE A 33 -2.48 6.51 -5.46
C PHE A 33 -1.93 6.32 -4.05
N VAL A 34 -2.14 5.11 -3.53
CA VAL A 34 -1.52 4.59 -2.31
C VAL A 34 -0.94 3.22 -2.61
N TRP A 35 0.18 2.91 -1.97
CA TRP A 35 0.86 1.63 -2.02
C TRP A 35 0.86 0.97 -0.65
N ILE A 36 0.85 -0.35 -0.64
CA ILE A 36 1.19 -1.18 0.51
C ILE A 36 2.38 -2.01 0.09
N THR A 37 3.48 -1.95 0.83
CA THR A 37 4.71 -2.69 0.52
C THR A 37 5.18 -3.44 1.76
N GLU A 38 5.55 -4.71 1.61
CA GLU A 38 6.25 -5.45 2.65
C GLU A 38 7.68 -4.94 2.78
N ASN A 39 8.09 -4.56 3.98
CA ASN A 39 9.42 -4.04 4.27
C ASN A 39 10.37 -5.14 4.77
N GLU A 40 11.63 -4.75 5.02
CA GLU A 40 12.69 -5.67 5.47
C GLU A 40 12.39 -6.41 6.79
N ASN A 41 11.41 -5.95 7.58
CA ASN A 41 10.99 -6.56 8.83
C ASN A 41 9.78 -7.51 8.68
N GLY A 42 9.31 -7.76 7.45
CA GLY A 42 8.08 -8.51 7.19
C GLY A 42 6.82 -7.78 7.65
N LEU A 43 6.88 -6.44 7.77
CA LEU A 43 5.75 -5.58 8.10
C LEU A 43 5.29 -4.84 6.85
N TYR A 44 4.10 -4.26 6.88
CA TYR A 44 3.46 -3.65 5.72
C TYR A 44 3.38 -2.14 5.87
N ASP A 45 4.16 -1.43 5.07
CA ASP A 45 4.15 0.03 5.00
C ASP A 45 3.04 0.50 4.07
N VAL A 46 2.26 1.49 4.53
CA VAL A 46 1.29 2.22 3.70
C VAL A 46 1.96 3.49 3.23
N GLU A 47 2.08 3.67 1.93
CA GLU A 47 2.95 4.70 1.34
C GLU A 47 2.21 5.53 0.29
N VAL A 48 2.63 6.78 0.15
CA VAL A 48 2.17 7.68 -0.90
C VAL A 48 3.36 8.39 -1.54
N ASP A 49 3.23 8.73 -2.81
CA ASP A 49 4.25 9.49 -3.54
C ASP A 49 4.04 10.99 -3.37
N ARG A 50 5.08 11.69 -2.89
CA ARG A 50 5.15 13.14 -2.74
C ARG A 50 6.41 13.74 -3.39
N GLY A 51 6.87 13.15 -4.49
CA GLY A 51 8.21 13.38 -5.06
C GLY A 51 9.24 12.39 -4.49
N GLY A 52 8.76 11.21 -4.08
CA GLY A 52 9.42 10.23 -3.25
C GLY A 52 8.41 9.53 -2.34
N PHE A 53 8.61 8.25 -2.06
CA PHE A 53 7.71 7.49 -1.20
C PHE A 53 7.79 7.97 0.25
N THR A 54 6.63 8.28 0.83
CA THR A 54 6.48 8.63 2.24
C THR A 54 5.59 7.60 2.91
N THR A 55 6.11 6.92 3.92
CA THR A 55 5.35 6.00 4.77
C THR A 55 4.41 6.78 5.69
N LEU A 56 3.11 6.45 5.63
CA LEU A 56 2.05 7.03 6.46
C LEU A 56 1.84 6.23 7.74
N VAL A 57 1.92 4.90 7.64
CA VAL A 57 1.80 3.96 8.77
C VAL A 57 2.44 2.63 8.42
N THR A 58 3.00 1.94 9.41
CA THR A 58 3.46 0.55 9.30
C THR A 58 2.49 -0.37 10.04
N CYS A 59 2.09 -1.46 9.40
CA CYS A 59 1.07 -2.39 9.88
C CYS A 59 1.63 -3.82 9.97
N LYS A 60 1.10 -4.63 10.89
CA LYS A 60 1.55 -6.02 11.07
C LYS A 60 1.10 -6.98 9.96
N THR A 61 0.02 -6.64 9.27
CA THR A 61 -0.55 -7.47 8.20
C THR A 61 -1.07 -6.61 7.06
N VAL A 62 -1.07 -7.14 5.84
CA VAL A 62 -1.72 -6.51 4.68
C VAL A 62 -3.20 -6.19 4.94
N ILE A 63 -3.90 -7.03 5.72
CA ILE A 63 -5.31 -6.79 6.08
C ILE A 63 -5.43 -5.53 6.95
N SER A 64 -4.57 -5.37 7.95
CA SER A 64 -4.55 -4.16 8.79
C SER A 64 -4.17 -2.91 8.00
N ALA A 65 -3.24 -3.01 7.05
CA ALA A 65 -2.87 -1.91 6.16
C ALA A 65 -4.06 -1.47 5.28
N LYS A 66 -4.72 -2.42 4.60
CA LYS A 66 -5.93 -2.17 3.78
C LYS A 66 -7.07 -1.55 4.60
N ARG A 67 -7.25 -1.97 5.85
CA ARG A 67 -8.22 -1.39 6.77
C ARG A 67 -7.85 0.05 7.13
N TRP A 68 -6.59 0.32 7.46
CA TRP A 68 -6.13 1.67 7.76
C TRP A 68 -6.37 2.63 6.58
N VAL A 69 -6.05 2.21 5.37
CA VAL A 69 -6.31 2.99 4.15
C VAL A 69 -7.79 3.36 4.04
N SER A 70 -8.67 2.37 4.21
CA SER A 70 -10.13 2.56 4.15
C SER A 70 -10.67 3.51 5.21
N MET A 71 -10.03 3.59 6.39
CA MET A 71 -10.48 4.42 7.50
C MET A 71 -9.95 5.86 7.45
N ASN A 72 -8.83 6.09 6.75
CA ASN A 72 -8.09 7.34 6.88
C ASN A 72 -7.97 8.13 5.57
N ILE A 73 -7.88 7.46 4.41
CA ILE A 73 -7.46 8.11 3.16
C ILE A 73 -8.18 7.65 1.89
N ALA A 74 -9.13 6.71 1.99
CA ALA A 74 -9.89 6.16 0.85
C ALA A 74 -11.18 6.92 0.55
#